data_AF-A0A7S1PR25-F1
#
_entry.id   AF-A0A7S1PR25-F1
#
_cell.length_a   1.000
_cell.length_b   1.000
_cell.length_c   1.000
_cell.angle_alpha   90.00
_cell.angle_beta   90.00
_cell.angle_gamma   90.00
#
_symmetry.space_group_name_H-M   'P 1'
#
loop_
_entity.id
_entity.type
_entity.pdbx_description
1 polymer ?
#
loop_
_entity_poly.entity_id
_entity_poly.type
_entity_poly.pdbx_seq_one_letter_code
_entity_poly.pdbx_strand_id
1 'polypeptide(L)'
;VNDIFIPLSNALKFFIMNANNFVAKSGRALSLEAASTNDMDRWIKATTQTLIKGTRKEMEAYKLYNVVPHVLRFLEVLTNWYVRMNRRRLKGSDSAEDWEMSLNTLFQVLAVTSRILAPYTPFFAETMHQHLKDALPEAQREDSVHYLMFPEVDASLFDDALERAMSRMITVIELVRVLRDRIKLPIKVPVRQIVVIHPQAEYLNDLKPLLEYVRDEVNAFDVVFTQEEGDYVVTRVEANLAVLGKKYKKEAKELNNALKAFTPDQVRALLSSGGATVMGKDLTLEDVKVVRNFREGISNFETNTDGQVLVLLDAKRDDEVIASWHAREFVKRVMMLRKSAGLQISDVVDVYFTADDVLANSINDRQQQVSQTVKGRWTHGPVPEGAQLVASEEHEIDDKKLTVFFTKPQA
;
A
#
# COMPACT_ATOMS: atom_id res chain seq x y z
N VAL A 1 -10.77 -5.76 18.64
CA VAL A 1 -10.39 -7.18 18.89
C VAL A 1 -10.45 -7.96 17.58
N ASN A 2 -11.62 -8.09 16.95
CA ASN A 2 -11.77 -8.79 15.66
C ASN A 2 -10.89 -8.20 14.55
N ASP A 3 -10.83 -6.87 14.46
CA ASP A 3 -10.10 -6.17 13.40
C ASP A 3 -8.56 -6.34 13.47
N ILE A 4 -8.04 -6.92 14.54
CA ILE A 4 -6.59 -7.11 14.76
C ILE A 4 -6.24 -8.60 14.73
N PHE A 5 -6.94 -9.43 15.52
CA PHE A 5 -6.62 -10.86 15.59
C PHE A 5 -7.00 -11.62 14.33
N ILE A 6 -8.06 -11.19 13.61
CA ILE A 6 -8.44 -11.85 12.35
C ILE A 6 -7.36 -11.63 11.28
N PRO A 7 -6.91 -10.40 10.99
CA PRO A 7 -5.79 -10.18 10.06
C PRO A 7 -4.52 -10.94 10.46
N LEU A 8 -4.14 -10.93 11.74
CA LEU A 8 -2.94 -11.62 12.20
C LEU A 8 -3.06 -13.15 12.09
N SER A 9 -4.21 -13.72 12.44
CA SER A 9 -4.48 -15.16 12.25
C SER A 9 -4.45 -15.54 10.77
N ASN A 10 -5.03 -14.69 9.90
CA ASN A 10 -5.00 -14.90 8.45
C ASN A 10 -3.56 -14.80 7.89
N ALA A 11 -2.76 -13.88 8.41
CA ALA A 11 -1.35 -13.75 8.05
C ALA A 11 -0.55 -14.99 8.48
N LEU A 12 -0.78 -15.51 9.70
CA LEU A 12 -0.16 -16.76 10.17
C LEU A 12 -0.55 -17.96 9.30
N LYS A 13 -1.84 -18.14 9.00
CA LYS A 13 -2.31 -19.22 8.11
C LYS A 13 -1.71 -19.09 6.71
N PHE A 14 -1.67 -17.87 6.17
CA PHE A 14 -1.03 -17.59 4.88
C PHE A 14 0.45 -17.95 4.91
N PHE A 15 1.17 -17.58 5.96
CA PHE A 15 2.57 -17.95 6.14
C PHE A 15 2.76 -19.47 6.17
N ILE A 16 2.04 -20.19 7.05
CA ILE A 16 2.15 -21.65 7.21
C ILE A 16 1.93 -22.38 5.86
N MET A 17 0.89 -21.98 5.13
CA MET A 17 0.58 -22.57 3.82
C MET A 17 1.74 -22.41 2.83
N ASN A 18 2.31 -21.20 2.73
CA ASN A 18 3.38 -20.94 1.77
C ASN A 18 4.73 -21.52 2.24
N ALA A 19 5.00 -21.51 3.54
CA ALA A 19 6.18 -22.14 4.14
C ALA A 19 6.19 -23.65 3.89
N ASN A 20 5.07 -24.35 4.14
CA ASN A 20 4.96 -25.78 3.88
C ASN A 20 5.16 -26.10 2.39
N ASN A 21 4.60 -25.27 1.50
CA ASN A 21 4.80 -25.39 0.05
C ASN A 21 6.29 -25.18 -0.34
N PHE A 22 6.97 -24.21 0.29
CA PHE A 22 8.40 -23.97 0.09
C PHE A 22 9.24 -25.17 0.51
N VAL A 23 9.06 -25.66 1.73
CA VAL A 23 9.79 -26.82 2.25
C VAL A 23 9.55 -28.05 1.36
N ALA A 24 8.30 -28.30 0.97
CA ALA A 24 7.96 -29.44 0.12
C ALA A 24 8.58 -29.37 -1.29
N LYS A 25 8.70 -28.16 -1.87
CA LYS A 25 9.25 -27.98 -3.23
C LYS A 25 10.77 -27.86 -3.27
N SER A 26 11.37 -27.19 -2.29
CA SER A 26 12.80 -26.88 -2.27
C SER A 26 13.63 -27.89 -1.46
N GLY A 27 13.02 -28.59 -0.52
CA GLY A 27 13.72 -29.41 0.47
C GLY A 27 14.53 -28.60 1.50
N ARG A 28 14.45 -27.27 1.48
CA ARG A 28 15.20 -26.37 2.38
C ARG A 28 14.35 -26.00 3.59
N ALA A 29 14.97 -25.99 4.76
CA ALA A 29 14.35 -25.52 6.00
C ALA A 29 14.34 -23.99 6.08
N LEU A 30 13.41 -23.44 6.85
CA LEU A 30 13.40 -22.01 7.17
C LEU A 30 14.55 -21.67 8.13
N SER A 31 15.00 -20.42 8.08
CA SER A 31 16.07 -19.90 8.93
C SER A 31 15.67 -18.59 9.60
N LEU A 32 16.05 -18.45 10.88
CA LEU A 32 15.91 -17.21 11.65
C LEU A 32 17.06 -16.21 11.38
N GLU A 33 18.15 -16.67 10.78
CA GLU A 33 19.39 -15.89 10.60
C GLU A 33 19.53 -15.27 9.21
N ALA A 34 18.54 -15.48 8.33
CA ALA A 34 18.61 -15.00 6.97
C ALA A 34 18.58 -13.46 6.90
N ALA A 35 19.59 -12.87 6.27
CA ALA A 35 19.66 -11.44 5.98
C ALA A 35 19.15 -11.17 4.56
N SER A 36 18.03 -10.47 4.45
CA SER A 36 17.48 -10.04 3.16
C SER A 36 18.01 -8.66 2.78
N THR A 37 18.35 -8.47 1.52
CA THR A 37 18.70 -7.15 0.96
C THR A 37 17.48 -6.37 0.48
N ASN A 38 16.29 -6.97 0.50
CA ASN A 38 15.05 -6.31 0.08
C ASN A 38 14.63 -5.24 1.11
N ASP A 39 14.25 -4.06 0.62
CA ASP A 39 13.90 -2.93 1.48
C ASP A 39 12.65 -3.19 2.34
N MET A 40 11.65 -3.92 1.84
CA MET A 40 10.47 -4.27 2.66
C MET A 40 10.84 -5.20 3.81
N ASP A 41 11.75 -6.15 3.56
CA ASP A 41 12.20 -7.12 4.56
C ASP A 41 13.05 -6.45 5.63
N ARG A 42 13.99 -5.59 5.21
CA ARG A 42 14.80 -4.77 6.11
C ARG A 42 13.91 -3.84 6.95
N TRP A 43 12.93 -3.20 6.31
CA TRP A 43 12.00 -2.30 6.98
C TRP A 43 11.18 -3.00 8.07
N ILE A 44 10.57 -4.16 7.79
CA ILE A 44 9.75 -4.84 8.80
C ILE A 44 10.62 -5.33 9.97
N LYS A 45 11.87 -5.73 9.71
CA LYS A 45 12.84 -6.09 10.76
C LYS A 45 13.23 -4.88 11.61
N ALA A 46 13.54 -3.73 11.00
CA ALA A 46 13.81 -2.48 11.71
C ALA A 46 12.61 -2.05 12.56
N THR A 47 11.41 -2.06 11.97
CA THR A 47 10.15 -1.74 12.68
C THR A 47 9.91 -2.69 13.87
N THR A 48 10.28 -3.97 13.72
CA THR A 48 10.22 -4.95 14.82
C THR A 48 11.17 -4.58 15.96
N GLN A 49 12.41 -4.15 15.65
CA GLN A 49 13.35 -3.70 16.68
C GLN A 49 12.89 -2.42 17.38
N THR A 50 12.31 -1.48 16.62
CA THR A 50 11.70 -0.25 17.15
C THR A 50 10.56 -0.59 18.12
N LEU A 51 9.72 -1.58 17.79
CA LEU A 51 8.70 -2.10 18.69
C LEU A 51 9.29 -2.75 19.96
N ILE A 52 10.31 -3.60 19.83
CA ILE A 52 10.97 -4.25 20.99
C ILE A 52 11.51 -3.17 21.93
N LYS A 53 12.28 -2.22 21.39
CA LYS A 53 12.88 -1.12 22.16
C LYS A 53 11.83 -0.27 22.88
N GLY A 54 10.77 0.11 22.17
CA GLY A 54 9.66 0.87 22.76
C GLY A 54 8.92 0.09 23.85
N THR A 55 8.63 -1.20 23.60
CA THR A 55 7.93 -2.05 24.55
C THR A 55 8.74 -2.28 25.82
N ARG A 56 10.04 -2.59 25.71
CA ARG A 56 10.92 -2.77 26.88
C ARG A 56 10.96 -1.52 27.74
N LYS A 57 11.20 -0.36 27.13
CA LYS A 57 11.25 0.92 27.83
C LYS A 57 9.98 1.21 28.63
N GLU A 58 8.81 1.01 28.02
CA GLU A 58 7.54 1.26 28.70
C GLU A 58 7.23 0.18 29.76
N MET A 59 7.60 -1.08 29.53
CA MET A 59 7.45 -2.16 30.51
C MET A 59 8.35 -1.98 31.74
N GLU A 60 9.62 -1.60 31.55
CA GLU A 60 10.56 -1.25 32.63
C GLU A 60 10.03 -0.09 33.50
N ALA A 61 9.29 0.83 32.89
CA ALA A 61 8.65 1.96 33.58
C ALA A 61 7.24 1.65 34.12
N TYR A 62 6.75 0.41 34.00
CA TYR A 62 5.38 -0.01 34.37
C TYR A 62 4.26 0.78 33.64
N LYS A 63 4.53 1.27 32.43
CA LYS A 63 3.59 2.06 31.60
C LYS A 63 2.93 1.21 30.51
N LEU A 64 2.26 0.13 30.91
CA LEU A 64 1.65 -0.83 29.98
C LEU A 64 0.63 -0.19 29.01
N TYR A 65 -0.06 0.88 29.44
CA TYR A 65 -1.02 1.61 28.62
C TYR A 65 -0.38 2.28 27.38
N ASN A 66 0.93 2.56 27.42
CA ASN A 66 1.68 3.10 26.27
C ASN A 66 2.14 2.01 25.30
N VAL A 67 2.18 0.73 25.73
CA VAL A 67 2.64 -0.37 24.85
C VAL A 67 1.58 -0.73 23.82
N VAL A 68 0.33 -0.84 24.26
CA VAL A 68 -0.77 -1.35 23.41
C VAL A 68 -0.88 -0.57 22.09
N PRO A 69 -0.88 0.77 22.05
CA PRO A 69 -0.94 1.51 20.79
C PRO A 69 0.22 1.21 19.83
N HIS A 70 1.43 1.01 20.34
CA HIS A 70 2.60 0.65 19.51
C HIS A 70 2.47 -0.75 18.92
N VAL A 71 2.03 -1.73 19.72
CA VAL A 71 1.77 -3.10 19.25
C VAL A 71 0.68 -3.09 18.18
N LEU A 72 -0.42 -2.37 18.39
CA LEU A 72 -1.52 -2.30 17.42
C LEU A 72 -1.07 -1.71 16.09
N ARG A 73 -0.31 -0.60 16.12
CA ARG A 73 0.26 0.01 14.92
C ARG A 73 1.19 -0.95 14.19
N PHE A 74 2.03 -1.68 14.92
CA PHE A 74 2.92 -2.67 14.32
C PHE A 74 2.15 -3.81 13.65
N LEU A 75 1.10 -4.33 14.29
CA LEU A 75 0.28 -5.39 13.70
C LEU A 75 -0.40 -4.93 12.41
N GLU A 76 -0.91 -3.69 12.38
CA GLU A 76 -1.45 -3.08 11.18
C GLU A 76 -0.40 -2.97 10.07
N VAL A 77 0.81 -2.51 10.39
CA VAL A 77 1.95 -2.46 9.47
C VAL A 77 2.30 -3.86 8.93
N LEU A 78 2.40 -4.86 9.80
CA LEU A 78 2.73 -6.22 9.43
C LEU A 78 1.68 -6.82 8.48
N THR A 79 0.39 -6.71 8.81
CA THR A 79 -0.66 -7.39 8.04
C THR A 79 -1.09 -6.62 6.80
N ASN A 80 -1.28 -5.29 6.92
CA ASN A 80 -1.88 -4.47 5.86
C ASN A 80 -0.84 -3.89 4.91
N TRP A 81 0.42 -3.80 5.31
CA TRP A 81 1.48 -3.28 4.46
C TRP A 81 2.47 -4.38 4.07
N TYR A 82 3.21 -4.93 5.03
CA TYR A 82 4.26 -5.91 4.72
C TYR A 82 3.71 -7.19 4.04
N VAL A 83 2.81 -7.92 4.70
CA VAL A 83 2.28 -9.18 4.15
C VAL A 83 1.53 -8.95 2.84
N ARG A 84 0.76 -7.85 2.73
CA ARG A 84 -0.04 -7.55 1.54
C ARG A 84 0.83 -7.24 0.32
N MET A 85 1.81 -6.37 0.47
CA MET A 85 2.69 -5.94 -0.63
C MET A 85 3.67 -7.05 -1.04
N ASN A 86 4.05 -7.93 -0.12
CA ASN A 86 4.97 -9.04 -0.39
C ASN A 86 4.25 -10.36 -0.74
N ARG A 87 2.93 -10.38 -0.99
CA ARG A 87 2.20 -11.62 -1.32
C ARG A 87 2.78 -12.37 -2.51
N ARG A 88 3.28 -11.66 -3.52
CA ARG A 88 3.87 -12.24 -4.74
C ARG A 88 5.18 -12.99 -4.42
N ARG A 89 6.06 -12.33 -3.66
CA ARG A 89 7.32 -12.88 -3.13
C ARG A 89 7.08 -14.09 -2.22
N LEU A 90 6.17 -13.95 -1.26
CA LEU A 90 5.80 -15.01 -0.31
C LEU A 90 5.16 -16.24 -0.96
N LYS A 91 4.62 -16.10 -2.19
CA LYS A 91 4.08 -17.22 -3.00
C LYS A 91 5.11 -17.85 -3.94
N GLY A 92 6.33 -17.32 -4.02
CA GLY A 92 7.38 -17.78 -4.93
C GLY A 92 7.09 -17.49 -6.39
N SER A 93 6.46 -16.34 -6.69
CA SER A 93 6.19 -15.93 -8.07
C SER A 93 7.38 -15.26 -8.77
N ASP A 94 8.43 -14.92 -8.01
CA ASP A 94 9.61 -14.19 -8.50
C ASP A 94 10.80 -15.15 -8.69
N SER A 95 11.72 -15.25 -7.73
CA SER A 95 12.81 -16.22 -7.73
C SER A 95 12.76 -17.14 -6.51
N ALA A 96 13.48 -18.26 -6.57
CA ALA A 96 13.54 -19.20 -5.45
C ALA A 96 14.24 -18.59 -4.22
N GLU A 97 15.29 -17.80 -4.44
CA GLU A 97 16.03 -17.10 -3.39
C GLU A 97 15.16 -16.03 -2.72
N ASP A 98 14.42 -15.26 -3.51
CA ASP A 98 13.55 -14.21 -2.97
C ASP A 98 12.33 -14.79 -2.23
N TRP A 99 11.81 -15.93 -2.71
CA TRP A 99 10.78 -16.69 -2.01
C TRP A 99 11.25 -17.14 -0.62
N GLU A 100 12.45 -17.72 -0.55
CA GLU A 100 13.06 -18.14 0.70
C GLU A 100 13.29 -16.96 1.65
N MET A 101 13.90 -15.86 1.15
CA MET A 101 14.23 -14.70 1.98
C MET A 101 12.99 -14.01 2.55
N SER A 102 11.92 -13.89 1.76
CA SER A 102 10.65 -13.32 2.22
C SER A 102 9.96 -14.21 3.27
N LEU A 103 9.99 -15.54 3.11
CA LEU A 103 9.45 -16.47 4.10
C LEU A 103 10.26 -16.48 5.39
N ASN A 104 11.60 -16.50 5.31
CA ASN A 104 12.48 -16.44 6.48
C ASN A 104 12.28 -15.13 7.26
N THR A 105 12.14 -14.00 6.56
CA THR A 105 11.85 -12.72 7.20
C THR A 105 10.51 -12.73 7.92
N LEU A 106 9.44 -13.18 7.26
CA LEU A 106 8.12 -13.25 7.89
C LEU A 106 8.11 -14.24 9.07
N PHE A 107 8.83 -15.35 8.96
CA PHE A 107 8.98 -16.32 10.05
C PHE A 107 9.62 -15.69 11.29
N GLN A 108 10.75 -14.99 11.11
CA GLN A 108 11.45 -14.30 12.20
C GLN A 108 10.53 -13.26 12.86
N VAL A 109 9.84 -12.45 12.06
CA VAL A 109 8.93 -11.42 12.57
C VAL A 109 7.76 -12.04 13.34
N LEU A 110 7.14 -13.11 12.85
CA LEU A 110 6.03 -13.79 13.54
C LEU A 110 6.48 -14.46 14.85
N ALA A 111 7.67 -15.06 14.88
CA ALA A 111 8.24 -15.67 16.09
C ALA A 111 8.57 -14.62 17.16
N VAL A 112 9.07 -13.45 16.77
CA VAL A 112 9.27 -12.32 17.70
C VAL A 112 7.92 -11.76 18.15
N THR A 113 6.96 -11.64 17.24
CA THR A 113 5.61 -11.12 17.55
C THR A 113 4.89 -11.99 18.57
N SER A 114 5.00 -13.32 18.48
CA SER A 114 4.39 -14.22 19.49
C SER A 114 4.95 -13.95 20.89
N ARG A 115 6.26 -13.74 21.02
CA ARG A 115 6.92 -13.41 22.30
C ARG A 115 6.51 -12.03 22.82
N ILE A 116 6.42 -11.02 21.95
CA ILE A 116 5.96 -9.67 22.34
C ILE A 116 4.51 -9.72 22.84
N LEU A 117 3.67 -10.52 22.19
CA LEU A 117 2.25 -10.64 22.53
C LEU A 117 1.99 -11.51 23.77
N ALA A 118 2.93 -12.35 24.20
CA ALA A 118 2.73 -13.31 25.29
C ALA A 118 2.20 -12.68 26.60
N PRO A 119 2.72 -11.53 27.08
CA PRO A 119 2.23 -10.88 28.31
C PRO A 119 0.82 -10.28 28.19
N TYR A 120 0.34 -10.02 26.96
CA TYR A 120 -0.90 -9.28 26.70
C TYR A 120 -2.05 -10.19 26.23
N THR A 121 -1.71 -11.19 25.41
CA THR A 121 -2.67 -12.08 24.74
C THR A 121 -2.17 -13.52 24.80
N PRO A 122 -2.08 -14.11 26.02
CA PRO A 122 -1.27 -15.31 26.27
C PRO A 122 -1.71 -16.52 25.45
N PHE A 123 -3.02 -16.76 25.33
CA PHE A 123 -3.54 -17.89 24.56
C PHE A 123 -3.31 -17.75 23.05
N PHE A 124 -3.39 -16.51 22.53
CA PHE A 124 -3.17 -16.24 21.12
C PHE A 124 -1.68 -16.37 20.77
N ALA A 125 -0.81 -15.78 21.59
CA ALA A 125 0.64 -15.91 21.49
C ALA A 125 1.09 -17.37 21.56
N GLU A 126 0.53 -18.14 22.49
CA GLU A 126 0.76 -19.58 22.61
C GLU A 126 0.35 -20.31 21.34
N THR A 127 -0.84 -20.03 20.82
CA THR A 127 -1.31 -20.63 19.56
C THR A 127 -0.36 -20.31 18.41
N MET A 128 0.13 -19.07 18.28
CA MET A 128 1.12 -18.72 17.25
C MET A 128 2.40 -19.52 17.43
N HIS A 129 2.94 -19.57 18.65
CA HIS A 129 4.17 -20.30 18.96
C HIS A 129 4.07 -21.78 18.62
N GLN A 130 2.97 -22.44 18.99
CA GLN A 130 2.76 -23.86 18.67
C GLN A 130 2.78 -24.15 17.16
N HIS A 131 2.33 -23.22 16.31
CA HIS A 131 2.41 -23.40 14.86
C HIS A 131 3.80 -23.13 14.28
N LEU A 132 4.66 -22.42 15.01
CA LEU A 132 5.98 -21.98 14.55
C LEU A 132 7.12 -22.84 15.13
N LYS A 133 6.93 -23.44 16.30
CA LYS A 133 7.99 -24.07 17.11
C LYS A 133 8.74 -25.20 16.39
N ASP A 134 8.07 -25.95 15.53
CA ASP A 134 8.70 -27.08 14.82
C ASP A 134 9.68 -26.59 13.75
N ALA A 135 9.47 -25.37 13.24
CA ALA A 135 10.39 -24.71 12.32
C ALA A 135 11.50 -23.91 13.03
N LEU A 136 11.45 -23.76 14.36
CA LEU A 136 12.52 -23.12 15.12
C LEU A 136 13.75 -24.04 15.20
N PRO A 137 14.98 -23.47 15.28
CA PRO A 137 16.17 -24.22 15.63
C PRO A 137 15.95 -24.98 16.95
N GLU A 138 16.51 -26.19 17.06
CA GLU A 138 16.33 -27.07 18.22
C GLU A 138 16.68 -26.36 19.54
N ALA A 139 17.74 -25.55 19.56
CA ALA A 139 18.16 -24.77 20.72
C ALA A 139 17.16 -23.67 21.16
N GLN A 140 16.20 -23.30 20.31
CA GLN A 140 15.17 -22.29 20.59
C GLN A 140 13.76 -22.90 20.65
N ARG A 141 13.64 -24.23 20.52
CA ARG A 141 12.37 -24.93 20.54
C ARG A 141 11.95 -25.18 21.99
N GLU A 142 11.13 -24.28 22.50
CA GLU A 142 10.49 -24.43 23.80
C GLU A 142 9.05 -24.94 23.68
N ASP A 143 8.58 -25.63 24.71
CA ASP A 143 7.23 -26.20 24.75
C ASP A 143 6.12 -25.14 24.78
N SER A 144 6.42 -23.95 25.31
CA SER A 144 5.48 -22.82 25.40
C SER A 144 6.20 -21.49 25.16
N VAL A 145 5.49 -20.51 24.58
CA VAL A 145 6.03 -19.15 24.41
C VAL A 145 6.33 -18.49 25.75
N HIS A 146 5.65 -18.93 26.81
CA HIS A 146 5.76 -18.37 28.17
C HIS A 146 7.04 -18.82 28.89
N TYR A 147 7.79 -19.76 28.33
CA TYR A 147 9.12 -20.14 28.82
C TYR A 147 10.25 -19.33 28.17
N LEU A 148 9.93 -18.59 27.10
CA LEU A 148 10.89 -17.75 26.40
C LEU A 148 11.02 -16.38 27.07
N MET A 149 12.25 -15.90 27.18
CA MET A 149 12.52 -14.53 27.61
C MET A 149 11.94 -13.53 26.61
N PHE A 150 11.63 -12.32 27.08
CA PHE A 150 11.25 -11.21 26.18
C PHE A 150 12.40 -10.94 25.19
N PRO A 151 12.12 -10.64 23.91
CA PRO A 151 13.17 -10.41 22.92
C PRO A 151 14.11 -9.26 23.31
N GLU A 152 15.39 -9.45 22.99
CA GLU A 152 16.42 -8.42 23.11
C GLU A 152 16.48 -7.58 21.82
N VAL A 153 16.93 -6.32 21.97
CA VAL A 153 17.07 -5.40 20.84
C VAL A 153 18.36 -5.73 20.10
N ASP A 154 18.23 -5.95 18.79
CA ASP A 154 19.37 -6.02 17.88
C ASP A 154 19.57 -4.66 17.20
N ALA A 155 20.58 -3.93 17.68
CA ALA A 155 20.89 -2.59 17.17
C ALA A 155 21.37 -2.58 15.71
N SER A 156 21.84 -3.72 15.19
CA SER A 156 22.34 -3.82 13.81
C SER A 156 21.22 -3.78 12.76
N LEU A 157 19.98 -4.02 13.19
CA LEU A 157 18.80 -4.03 12.32
C LEU A 157 18.04 -2.70 12.30
N PHE A 158 18.47 -1.68 13.06
CA PHE A 158 17.86 -0.36 12.99
C PHE A 158 18.15 0.32 11.65
N ASP A 159 17.14 0.98 11.10
CA ASP A 159 17.25 1.75 9.87
C ASP A 159 16.23 2.90 9.90
N ASP A 160 16.55 3.96 10.66
CA ASP A 160 15.66 5.10 10.87
C ASP A 160 15.29 5.81 9.55
N ALA A 161 16.21 5.80 8.57
CA ALA A 161 15.98 6.39 7.25
C ALA A 161 14.95 5.59 6.45
N LEU A 162 15.08 4.25 6.45
CA LEU A 162 14.12 3.37 5.79
C LEU A 162 12.75 3.37 6.49
N GLU A 163 12.71 3.34 7.81
CA GLU A 163 11.45 3.45 8.57
C GLU A 163 10.73 4.77 8.26
N ARG A 164 11.48 5.87 8.19
CA ARG A 164 10.94 7.17 7.79
C ARG A 164 10.43 7.17 6.35
N ALA A 165 11.21 6.65 5.40
CA ALA A 165 10.81 6.58 3.99
C ALA A 165 9.52 5.77 3.80
N MET A 166 9.42 4.62 4.49
CA MET A 166 8.24 3.75 4.45
C MET A 166 7.03 4.39 5.12
N SER A 167 7.21 5.11 6.22
CA SER A 167 6.12 5.90 6.82
C SER A 167 5.61 6.97 5.86
N ARG A 168 6.49 7.70 5.16
CA ARG A 168 6.12 8.69 4.15
C ARG A 168 5.35 8.06 2.99
N MET A 169 5.78 6.88 2.55
CA MET A 169 5.10 6.11 1.50
C MET A 169 3.67 5.72 1.91
N ILE A 170 3.51 5.18 3.12
CA ILE A 170 2.21 4.81 3.69
C ILE A 170 1.27 6.02 3.72
N THR A 171 1.74 7.16 4.24
CA THR A 171 0.98 8.41 4.28
C THR A 171 0.50 8.85 2.89
N VAL A 172 1.37 8.83 1.88
CA VAL A 172 1.00 9.19 0.51
C VAL A 172 -0.08 8.25 -0.02
N ILE A 173 0.07 6.94 0.15
CA ILE A 173 -0.90 5.95 -0.34
C ILE A 173 -2.26 6.13 0.37
N GLU A 174 -2.28 6.39 1.67
CA GLU A 174 -3.50 6.65 2.42
C GLU A 174 -4.21 7.93 1.95
N LEU A 175 -3.46 9.01 1.70
CA LEU A 175 -4.01 10.25 1.15
C LEU A 175 -4.65 10.01 -0.22
N VAL A 176 -4.02 9.19 -1.09
CA VAL A 176 -4.59 8.80 -2.38
C VAL A 176 -5.84 7.92 -2.23
N ARG A 177 -5.88 7.00 -1.26
CA ARG A 177 -7.09 6.18 -1.01
C ARG A 177 -8.27 7.04 -0.60
N VAL A 178 -8.06 7.99 0.30
CA VAL A 178 -9.10 8.96 0.70
C VAL A 178 -9.58 9.77 -0.51
N LEU A 179 -8.68 10.15 -1.43
CA LEU A 179 -9.07 10.83 -2.67
C LEU A 179 -9.96 9.94 -3.53
N ARG A 180 -9.52 8.70 -3.81
CA ARG A 180 -10.28 7.73 -4.58
C ARG A 180 -11.68 7.49 -4.01
N ASP A 181 -11.77 7.33 -2.69
CA ASP A 181 -13.06 7.12 -2.01
C ASP A 181 -13.97 8.35 -2.13
N ARG A 182 -13.42 9.56 -1.99
CA ARG A 182 -14.15 10.83 -2.14
C ARG A 182 -14.81 10.96 -3.51
N ILE A 183 -14.10 10.59 -4.58
CA ILE A 183 -14.65 10.58 -5.95
C ILE A 183 -15.32 9.27 -6.35
N LYS A 184 -15.48 8.33 -5.40
CA LYS A 184 -16.07 7.00 -5.64
C LYS A 184 -15.39 6.25 -6.79
N LEU A 185 -14.06 6.38 -6.91
CA LEU A 185 -13.25 5.69 -7.92
C LEU A 185 -12.69 4.39 -7.35
N PRO A 186 -13.20 3.21 -7.78
CA PRO A 186 -12.72 1.94 -7.28
C PRO A 186 -11.22 1.74 -7.56
N ILE A 187 -10.48 1.14 -6.62
CA ILE A 187 -9.04 0.90 -6.75
C ILE A 187 -8.64 0.14 -8.03
N LYS A 188 -9.53 -0.71 -8.53
CA LYS A 188 -9.35 -1.48 -9.77
C LYS A 188 -9.29 -0.62 -11.04
N VAL A 189 -9.83 0.60 -11.00
CA VAL A 189 -9.73 1.56 -12.11
C VAL A 189 -8.40 2.30 -11.94
N PRO A 190 -7.48 2.22 -12.93
CA PRO A 190 -6.23 2.96 -12.86
C PRO A 190 -6.50 4.46 -12.91
N VAL A 191 -5.60 5.23 -12.33
CA VAL A 191 -5.55 6.68 -12.52
C VAL A 191 -4.38 7.02 -13.43
N ARG A 192 -4.54 8.09 -14.21
CA ARG A 192 -3.49 8.52 -15.12
C ARG A 192 -2.24 8.95 -14.36
N GLN A 193 -2.42 9.85 -13.38
CA GLN A 193 -1.30 10.43 -12.66
C GLN A 193 -1.65 10.72 -11.20
N ILE A 194 -0.69 10.48 -10.32
CA ILE A 194 -0.65 11.03 -8.97
C ILE A 194 0.50 12.04 -8.91
N VAL A 195 0.27 13.20 -8.30
CA VAL A 195 1.33 14.19 -8.05
C VAL A 195 1.51 14.34 -6.55
N VAL A 196 2.73 14.11 -6.08
CA VAL A 196 3.11 14.25 -4.67
C VAL A 196 4.00 15.47 -4.54
N ILE A 197 3.51 16.44 -3.79
CA ILE A 197 4.12 17.75 -3.62
C ILE A 197 4.60 17.91 -2.20
N HIS A 198 5.90 18.19 -2.04
CA HIS A 198 6.48 18.48 -0.73
C HIS A 198 7.62 19.51 -0.86
N PRO A 199 7.71 20.52 0.02
CA PRO A 199 8.71 21.58 -0.09
C PRO A 199 10.15 21.08 0.15
N GLN A 200 10.34 20.04 0.95
CA GLN A 200 11.66 19.47 1.26
C GLN A 200 12.03 18.35 0.28
N ALA A 201 13.18 18.49 -0.38
CA ALA A 201 13.70 17.50 -1.31
C ALA A 201 13.99 16.13 -0.65
N GLU A 202 14.38 16.11 0.62
CA GLU A 202 14.61 14.86 1.37
C GLU A 202 13.34 13.99 1.43
N TYR A 203 12.17 14.60 1.64
CA TYR A 203 10.89 13.88 1.64
C TYR A 203 10.63 13.17 0.31
N LEU A 204 10.90 13.86 -0.81
CA LEU A 204 10.72 13.30 -2.14
C LEU A 204 11.80 12.26 -2.45
N ASN A 205 13.04 12.47 -2.01
CA ASN A 205 14.14 11.53 -2.21
C ASN A 205 13.95 10.22 -1.44
N ASP A 206 13.32 10.26 -0.26
CA ASP A 206 12.91 9.06 0.47
C ASP A 206 11.86 8.24 -0.32
N LEU A 207 10.98 8.89 -1.08
CA LEU A 207 9.92 8.23 -1.85
C LEU A 207 10.37 7.69 -3.20
N LYS A 208 11.39 8.29 -3.82
CA LYS A 208 11.87 7.89 -5.16
C LYS A 208 12.24 6.41 -5.28
N PRO A 209 13.00 5.80 -4.34
CA PRO A 209 13.26 4.36 -4.37
C PRO A 209 12.01 3.49 -4.23
N LEU A 210 10.96 4.04 -3.61
CA LEU A 210 9.69 3.36 -3.32
C LEU A 210 8.61 3.65 -4.38
N LEU A 211 8.96 4.30 -5.49
CA LEU A 211 8.05 4.75 -6.53
C LEU A 211 7.14 3.62 -7.05
N GLU A 212 7.73 2.47 -7.38
CA GLU A 212 6.97 1.33 -7.92
C GLU A 212 5.96 0.79 -6.90
N TYR A 213 6.32 0.77 -5.61
CA TYR A 213 5.40 0.41 -4.54
C TYR A 213 4.21 1.37 -4.45
N VAL A 214 4.47 2.69 -4.51
CA VAL A 214 3.39 3.70 -4.51
C VAL A 214 2.50 3.51 -5.74
N ARG A 215 3.10 3.41 -6.92
CA ARG A 215 2.41 3.28 -8.21
C ARG A 215 1.49 2.06 -8.27
N ASP A 216 2.00 0.89 -7.85
CA ASP A 216 1.23 -0.35 -7.82
C ASP A 216 0.08 -0.28 -6.80
N GLU A 217 0.36 0.26 -5.62
CA GLU A 217 -0.61 0.35 -4.52
C GLU A 217 -1.75 1.31 -4.78
N VAL A 218 -1.46 2.45 -5.43
CA VAL A 218 -2.47 3.43 -5.80
C VAL A 218 -3.06 3.18 -7.18
N ASN A 219 -2.55 2.17 -7.90
CA ASN A 219 -2.90 1.84 -9.26
C ASN A 219 -2.87 3.07 -10.19
N ALA A 220 -1.70 3.65 -10.37
CA ALA A 220 -1.46 4.78 -11.28
C ALA A 220 -0.59 4.38 -12.47
N PHE A 221 -0.73 5.06 -13.61
CA PHE A 221 0.26 4.95 -14.69
C PHE A 221 1.53 5.71 -14.35
N ASP A 222 1.39 6.90 -13.77
CA ASP A 222 2.51 7.77 -13.42
C ASP A 222 2.37 8.34 -12.01
N VAL A 223 3.50 8.54 -11.33
CA VAL A 223 3.57 9.21 -10.04
C VAL A 223 4.72 10.23 -10.07
N VAL A 224 4.35 11.51 -10.01
CA VAL A 224 5.28 12.63 -10.12
C VAL A 224 5.59 13.19 -8.74
N PHE A 225 6.88 13.34 -8.44
CA PHE A 225 7.37 14.01 -7.23
C PHE A 225 7.85 15.42 -7.58
N THR A 226 7.30 16.45 -6.94
CA THR A 226 7.68 17.85 -7.22
C THR A 226 7.71 18.71 -5.96
N GLN A 227 8.55 19.75 -5.97
CA GLN A 227 8.55 20.81 -4.95
C GLN A 227 7.68 22.01 -5.38
N GLU A 228 7.30 22.07 -6.66
CA GLU A 228 6.62 23.21 -7.28
C GLU A 228 5.10 23.09 -7.11
N GLU A 229 4.61 23.45 -5.92
CA GLU A 229 3.17 23.52 -5.63
C GLU A 229 2.42 24.47 -6.59
N GLY A 230 3.08 25.55 -7.02
CA GLY A 230 2.49 26.61 -7.86
C GLY A 230 2.14 26.20 -9.28
N ASP A 231 2.67 25.07 -9.76
CA ASP A 231 2.29 24.52 -11.06
C ASP A 231 0.85 23.98 -11.05
N TYR A 232 0.38 23.54 -9.89
CA TYR A 232 -0.90 22.86 -9.74
C TYR A 232 -1.94 23.65 -8.96
N VAL A 233 -1.53 24.28 -7.85
CA VAL A 233 -2.45 24.95 -6.94
C VAL A 233 -1.97 26.36 -6.57
N VAL A 234 -2.95 27.25 -6.42
CA VAL A 234 -2.81 28.58 -5.85
C VAL A 234 -3.17 28.49 -4.37
N THR A 235 -2.14 28.56 -3.53
CA THR A 235 -2.28 28.51 -2.08
C THR A 235 -2.47 29.92 -1.52
N ARG A 236 -3.55 30.09 -0.77
CA ARG A 236 -3.92 31.33 -0.05
C ARG A 236 -4.06 31.04 1.43
N VAL A 237 -3.94 32.07 2.25
CA VAL A 237 -4.22 32.00 3.68
C VAL A 237 -5.37 32.94 4.01
N GLU A 238 -6.30 32.45 4.80
CA GLU A 238 -7.39 33.24 5.37
C GLU A 238 -7.28 33.22 6.90
N ALA A 239 -7.92 34.18 7.57
CA ALA A 239 -8.00 34.17 9.01
C ALA A 239 -8.82 32.96 9.50
N ASN A 240 -8.32 32.23 10.50
CA ASN A 240 -9.16 31.33 11.28
C ASN A 240 -10.04 32.17 12.22
N LEU A 241 -11.22 32.59 11.72
CA LEU A 241 -12.10 33.53 12.43
C LEU A 241 -12.53 33.03 13.82
N ALA A 242 -12.55 31.71 14.06
CA ALA A 242 -12.89 31.16 15.37
C ALA A 242 -11.79 31.41 16.43
N VAL A 243 -10.52 31.44 16.00
CA VAL A 243 -9.36 31.70 16.86
C VAL A 243 -9.08 33.20 16.91
N LEU A 244 -8.89 33.82 15.74
CA LEU A 244 -8.56 35.24 15.62
C LEU A 244 -9.69 36.15 16.13
N GLY A 245 -10.96 35.75 15.98
CA GLY A 245 -12.09 36.50 16.51
C GLY A 245 -12.08 36.59 18.05
N LYS A 246 -11.58 35.55 18.74
CA LYS A 246 -11.42 35.56 20.20
C LYS A 246 -10.21 36.41 20.63
N LYS A 247 -9.10 36.33 19.88
CA LYS A 247 -7.83 36.97 20.21
C LYS A 247 -7.83 38.48 19.91
N TYR A 248 -8.35 38.89 18.75
CA TYR A 248 -8.23 40.26 18.25
C TYR A 248 -9.57 40.95 17.92
N LYS A 249 -10.72 40.29 18.14
CA LYS A 249 -12.08 40.87 18.04
C LYS A 249 -12.29 41.67 16.74
N LYS A 250 -12.36 43.01 16.82
CA LYS A 250 -12.65 43.91 15.69
C LYS A 250 -11.53 43.91 14.65
N GLU A 251 -10.28 43.72 15.07
CA GLU A 251 -9.10 43.69 14.21
C GLU A 251 -9.02 42.38 13.37
N ALA A 252 -9.78 41.34 13.72
CA ALA A 252 -9.76 40.06 12.99
C ALA A 252 -10.19 40.20 11.53
N LYS A 253 -11.10 41.14 11.22
CA LYS A 253 -11.55 41.42 9.85
C LYS A 253 -10.44 42.10 9.02
N GLU A 254 -9.69 43.00 9.64
CA GLU A 254 -8.56 43.69 9.01
C GLU A 254 -7.41 42.72 8.76
N LEU A 255 -7.07 41.87 9.75
CA LEU A 255 -6.08 40.81 9.61
C LEU A 255 -6.47 39.80 8.51
N ASN A 256 -7.75 39.42 8.40
CA ASN A 256 -8.22 38.55 7.31
C ASN A 256 -8.01 39.17 5.93
N ASN A 257 -8.28 40.47 5.77
CA ASN A 257 -8.05 41.17 4.51
C ASN A 257 -6.56 41.27 4.18
N ALA A 258 -5.72 41.52 5.17
CA ALA A 258 -4.27 41.53 5.00
C ALA A 258 -3.74 40.15 4.58
N LEU A 259 -4.19 39.07 5.24
CA LEU A 259 -3.84 37.68 4.89
C LEU A 259 -4.28 37.32 3.46
N LYS A 260 -5.47 37.76 3.04
CA LYS A 260 -5.97 37.55 1.65
C LYS A 260 -5.15 38.27 0.59
N ALA A 261 -4.45 39.34 0.96
CA ALA A 261 -3.59 40.12 0.08
C ALA A 261 -2.15 39.58 0.01
N PHE A 262 -1.83 38.49 0.71
CA PHE A 262 -0.49 37.90 0.67
C PHE A 262 -0.12 37.43 -0.74
N THR A 263 1.12 37.72 -1.12
CA THR A 263 1.76 37.12 -2.30
C THR A 263 2.05 35.63 -2.05
N PRO A 264 2.17 34.79 -3.10
CA PRO A 264 2.53 33.39 -2.96
C PRO A 264 3.80 33.16 -2.13
N ASP A 265 4.80 34.02 -2.26
CA ASP A 265 6.05 33.92 -1.49
C ASP A 265 5.84 34.23 0.00
N GLN A 266 4.99 35.20 0.34
CA GLN A 266 4.61 35.48 1.73
C GLN A 266 3.81 34.34 2.36
N VAL A 267 2.92 33.71 1.60
CA VAL A 267 2.21 32.49 2.04
C VAL A 267 3.21 31.37 2.33
N ARG A 268 4.14 31.12 1.39
CA ARG A 268 5.18 30.08 1.55
C ARG A 268 6.08 30.35 2.76
N ALA A 269 6.49 31.60 2.96
CA ALA A 269 7.29 32.01 4.10
C ALA A 269 6.57 31.81 5.43
N LEU A 270 5.29 32.19 5.52
CA LEU A 270 4.46 31.98 6.71
C LEU A 270 4.34 30.49 7.05
N LEU A 271 4.07 29.65 6.05
CA LEU A 271 3.94 28.19 6.24
C LEU A 271 5.25 27.53 6.65
N SER A 272 6.37 27.98 6.10
CA SER A 272 7.69 27.39 6.37
C SER A 272 8.27 27.81 7.72
N SER A 273 7.98 29.04 8.16
CA SER A 273 8.49 29.59 9.43
C SER A 273 7.57 29.35 10.63
N GLY A 274 6.35 28.85 10.39
CA GLY A 274 5.37 28.55 11.44
C GLY A 274 4.56 29.77 11.92
N GLY A 275 4.74 30.93 11.29
CA GLY A 275 4.05 32.16 11.64
C GLY A 275 4.53 33.36 10.84
N ALA A 276 3.88 34.51 11.03
CA ALA A 276 4.33 35.78 10.47
C ALA A 276 3.79 36.96 11.28
N THR A 277 4.51 38.07 11.27
CA THR A 277 4.01 39.33 11.81
C THR A 277 3.17 40.03 10.73
N VAL A 278 1.88 40.19 10.98
CA VAL A 278 0.92 40.83 10.07
C VAL A 278 0.30 42.02 10.76
N MET A 279 0.42 43.21 10.19
CA MET A 279 -0.06 44.46 10.79
C MET A 279 0.43 44.68 12.24
N GLY A 280 1.68 44.28 12.54
CA GLY A 280 2.26 44.41 13.89
C GLY A 280 1.75 43.38 14.91
N LYS A 281 1.07 42.32 14.46
CA LYS A 281 0.61 41.21 15.30
C LYS A 281 1.31 39.92 14.89
N ASP A 282 1.78 39.16 15.87
CA ASP A 282 2.35 37.84 15.60
C ASP A 282 1.24 36.81 15.45
N LEU A 283 1.18 36.24 14.25
CA LEU A 283 0.27 35.16 13.89
C LEU A 283 1.04 33.85 13.82
N THR A 284 0.42 32.81 14.35
CA THR A 284 0.90 31.42 14.26
C THR A 284 0.08 30.64 13.22
N LEU A 285 0.50 29.42 12.89
CA LEU A 285 -0.28 28.56 11.99
C LEU A 285 -1.71 28.26 12.51
N GLU A 286 -1.94 28.30 13.83
CA GLU A 286 -3.27 28.08 14.43
C GLU A 286 -4.23 29.25 14.16
N ASP A 287 -3.69 30.45 13.97
CA ASP A 287 -4.43 31.67 13.71
C ASP A 287 -4.93 31.73 12.24
N VAL A 288 -4.40 30.89 11.35
CA VAL A 288 -4.69 30.94 9.91
C VAL A 288 -5.35 29.66 9.38
N LYS A 289 -6.08 29.78 8.29
CA LYS A 289 -6.63 28.69 7.50
C LYS A 289 -5.99 28.69 6.13
N VAL A 290 -5.35 27.59 5.76
CA VAL A 290 -4.78 27.41 4.41
C VAL A 290 -5.89 27.00 3.45
N VAL A 291 -6.03 27.74 2.36
CA VAL A 291 -7.00 27.49 1.28
C VAL A 291 -6.23 27.25 -0.01
N ARG A 292 -6.37 26.07 -0.59
CA ARG A 292 -5.74 25.70 -1.87
C ARG A 292 -6.82 25.64 -2.95
N ASN A 293 -6.64 26.39 -4.02
CA ASN A 293 -7.49 26.31 -5.21
C ASN A 293 -6.64 25.84 -6.38
N PHE A 294 -7.19 25.07 -7.32
CA PHE A 294 -6.45 24.73 -8.53
C PHE A 294 -6.17 25.96 -9.39
N ARG A 295 -5.05 25.92 -10.12
CA ARG A 295 -4.72 26.93 -11.13
C ARG A 295 -5.70 26.83 -12.31
N GLU A 296 -5.94 27.94 -13.00
CA GLU A 296 -6.76 27.96 -14.22
C GLU A 296 -6.23 26.94 -15.24
N GLY A 297 -7.13 26.13 -15.80
CA GLY A 297 -6.79 25.03 -16.72
C GLY A 297 -6.63 23.65 -16.07
N ILE A 298 -6.55 23.57 -14.74
CA ILE A 298 -6.47 22.31 -13.99
C ILE A 298 -7.83 22.04 -13.35
N SER A 299 -8.70 21.30 -14.04
CA SER A 299 -10.06 21.01 -13.57
C SER A 299 -10.28 19.56 -13.12
N ASN A 300 -9.40 18.65 -13.50
CA ASN A 300 -9.64 17.21 -13.35
C ASN A 300 -8.89 16.59 -12.16
N PHE A 301 -8.15 17.41 -11.39
CA PHE A 301 -7.43 16.93 -10.23
C PHE A 301 -8.28 17.03 -8.97
N GLU A 302 -8.02 16.14 -8.04
CA GLU A 302 -8.52 16.19 -6.67
C GLU A 302 -7.34 16.30 -5.72
N THR A 303 -7.47 17.03 -4.59
CA THR A 303 -6.38 17.20 -3.61
C THR A 303 -6.69 16.66 -2.23
N ASN A 304 -5.64 16.17 -1.57
CA ASN A 304 -5.66 15.82 -0.16
C ASN A 304 -4.30 16.09 0.48
N THR A 305 -4.30 16.37 1.78
CA THR A 305 -3.08 16.68 2.53
C THR A 305 -3.25 16.27 3.99
N ASP A 306 -2.15 15.85 4.60
CA ASP A 306 -2.05 15.63 6.05
C ASP A 306 -1.49 16.87 6.79
N GLY A 307 -1.28 17.98 6.05
CA GLY A 307 -0.65 19.20 6.53
C GLY A 307 0.84 19.31 6.19
N GLN A 308 1.52 18.19 5.91
CA GLN A 308 2.94 18.17 5.53
C GLN A 308 3.12 17.93 4.04
N VAL A 309 2.48 16.90 3.49
CA VAL A 309 2.53 16.55 2.07
C VAL A 309 1.19 16.84 1.40
N LEU A 310 1.24 17.37 0.18
CA LEU A 310 0.08 17.58 -0.67
C LEU A 310 0.07 16.53 -1.78
N VAL A 311 -1.04 15.83 -1.92
CA VAL A 311 -1.23 14.81 -2.95
C VAL A 311 -2.37 15.23 -3.87
N LEU A 312 -2.13 15.11 -5.17
CA LEU A 312 -3.11 15.34 -6.20
C LEU A 312 -3.35 14.05 -6.99
N LEU A 313 -4.60 13.82 -7.37
CA LEU A 313 -5.02 12.68 -8.18
C LEU A 313 -5.70 13.20 -9.45
N ASP A 314 -5.22 12.78 -10.63
CA ASP A 314 -5.90 13.05 -11.90
C ASP A 314 -7.10 12.10 -12.06
N ALA A 315 -8.30 12.66 -11.94
CA ALA A 315 -9.56 11.95 -12.03
C ALA A 315 -10.09 11.81 -13.47
N LYS A 316 -9.35 12.30 -14.47
CA LYS A 316 -9.74 12.18 -15.88
C LYS A 316 -9.78 10.70 -16.30
N ARG A 317 -10.91 10.28 -16.85
CA ARG A 317 -11.08 8.98 -17.50
C ARG A 317 -10.93 9.15 -19.01
N ASP A 318 -9.69 9.08 -19.48
CA ASP A 318 -9.41 9.04 -20.91
C ASP A 318 -9.47 7.61 -21.45
N ASP A 319 -9.47 7.47 -22.77
CA ASP A 319 -9.56 6.17 -23.46
C ASP A 319 -8.44 5.22 -23.03
N GLU A 320 -7.27 5.77 -22.68
CA GLU A 320 -6.11 5.01 -22.24
C GLU A 320 -6.33 4.36 -20.85
N VAL A 321 -6.90 5.12 -19.91
CA VAL A 321 -7.31 4.63 -18.58
C VAL A 321 -8.39 3.56 -18.71
N ILE A 322 -9.38 3.80 -19.58
CA ILE A 322 -10.50 2.87 -19.83
C ILE A 322 -9.96 1.56 -20.44
N ALA A 323 -9.07 1.64 -21.43
CA ALA A 323 -8.45 0.46 -22.05
C ALA A 323 -7.64 -0.39 -21.07
N SER A 324 -6.82 0.23 -20.22
CA SER A 324 -6.10 -0.54 -19.21
C SER A 324 -7.04 -1.19 -18.20
N TRP A 325 -8.12 -0.50 -17.82
CA TRP A 325 -9.15 -1.07 -16.95
C TRP A 325 -9.86 -2.27 -17.59
N HIS A 326 -10.32 -2.15 -18.83
CA HIS A 326 -10.94 -3.25 -19.58
C HIS A 326 -10.02 -4.46 -19.69
N ALA A 327 -8.74 -4.25 -20.00
CA ALA A 327 -7.74 -5.31 -20.06
C ALA A 327 -7.58 -6.05 -18.73
N ARG A 328 -7.55 -5.35 -17.58
CA ARG A 328 -7.47 -5.99 -16.26
C ARG A 328 -8.73 -6.75 -15.92
N GLU A 329 -9.89 -6.15 -16.20
CA GLU A 329 -11.16 -6.81 -15.95
C GLU A 329 -11.26 -8.08 -16.80
N PHE A 330 -10.85 -8.05 -18.07
CA PHE A 330 -10.75 -9.22 -18.94
C PHE A 330 -9.85 -10.32 -18.36
N VAL A 331 -8.60 -9.99 -18.01
CA VAL A 331 -7.66 -10.93 -17.36
C VAL A 331 -8.28 -11.54 -16.10
N LYS A 332 -8.97 -10.74 -15.29
CA LYS A 332 -9.66 -11.24 -14.10
C LYS A 332 -10.76 -12.24 -14.45
N ARG A 333 -11.59 -12.01 -15.48
CA ARG A 333 -12.63 -12.97 -15.92
C ARG A 333 -12.01 -14.27 -16.40
N VAL A 334 -10.94 -14.17 -17.20
CA VAL A 334 -10.14 -15.34 -17.62
C VAL A 334 -9.64 -16.13 -16.39
N MET A 335 -9.07 -15.46 -15.39
CA MET A 335 -8.58 -16.13 -14.19
C MET A 335 -9.70 -16.74 -13.32
N MET A 336 -10.88 -16.12 -13.28
CA MET A 336 -12.06 -16.68 -12.60
C MET A 336 -12.54 -17.95 -13.30
N LEU A 337 -12.68 -17.92 -14.63
CA LEU A 337 -13.05 -19.08 -15.44
C LEU A 337 -12.02 -20.22 -15.29
N ARG A 338 -10.73 -19.88 -15.23
CA ARG A 338 -9.66 -20.87 -14.98
C ARG A 338 -9.84 -21.58 -13.64
N LYS A 339 -10.17 -20.82 -12.60
CA LYS A 339 -10.44 -21.39 -11.28
C LYS A 339 -11.72 -22.23 -11.25
N SER A 340 -12.82 -21.77 -11.87
CA SER A 340 -14.08 -22.51 -11.91
C SER A 340 -13.98 -23.79 -12.73
N ALA A 341 -13.16 -23.79 -13.77
CA ALA A 341 -12.83 -24.96 -14.58
C ALA A 341 -11.83 -25.93 -13.93
N GLY A 342 -11.32 -25.64 -12.71
CA GLY A 342 -10.36 -26.49 -12.00
C GLY A 342 -8.94 -26.51 -12.60
N LEU A 343 -8.64 -25.57 -13.51
CA LEU A 343 -7.35 -25.48 -14.19
C LEU A 343 -6.30 -24.80 -13.30
N GLN A 344 -5.06 -25.28 -13.38
CA GLN A 344 -3.90 -24.67 -12.73
C GLN A 344 -3.36 -23.50 -13.57
N ILE A 345 -2.60 -22.58 -12.95
CA ILE A 345 -1.98 -21.44 -13.65
C ILE A 345 -0.97 -21.90 -14.72
N SER A 346 -0.35 -23.06 -14.53
CA SER A 346 0.58 -23.68 -15.47
C SER A 346 -0.06 -24.21 -16.74
N ASP A 347 -1.38 -24.47 -16.72
CA ASP A 347 -2.04 -25.16 -17.82
C ASP A 347 -2.18 -24.22 -19.02
N VAL A 348 -1.82 -24.70 -20.22
CA VAL A 348 -1.95 -23.92 -21.44
C VAL A 348 -3.32 -24.15 -22.03
N VAL A 349 -4.07 -23.07 -22.25
CA VAL A 349 -5.37 -23.07 -22.94
C VAL A 349 -5.40 -21.94 -23.94
N ASP A 350 -6.12 -22.13 -25.04
CA ASP A 350 -6.45 -21.03 -25.94
C ASP A 350 -7.70 -20.32 -25.43
N VAL A 351 -7.68 -18.99 -25.45
CA VAL A 351 -8.73 -18.13 -24.91
C VAL A 351 -9.42 -17.39 -26.05
N TYR A 352 -10.67 -17.71 -26.32
CA TYR A 352 -11.50 -16.94 -27.25
C TYR A 352 -12.46 -16.08 -26.47
N PHE A 353 -12.77 -14.89 -26.98
CA PHE A 353 -13.77 -14.04 -26.36
C PHE A 353 -14.63 -13.30 -27.37
N THR A 354 -15.88 -13.09 -27.01
CA THR A 354 -16.84 -12.28 -27.79
C THR A 354 -17.31 -11.10 -26.94
N ALA A 355 -17.21 -9.92 -27.51
CA ALA A 355 -17.64 -8.64 -26.95
C ALA A 355 -17.98 -7.69 -28.10
N ASP A 356 -18.62 -6.56 -27.79
CA ASP A 356 -18.79 -5.49 -28.77
C ASP A 356 -17.45 -4.91 -29.23
N ASP A 357 -17.46 -4.19 -30.37
CA ASP A 357 -16.24 -3.65 -30.97
C ASP A 357 -15.50 -2.68 -30.04
N VAL A 358 -16.23 -1.93 -29.20
CA VAL A 358 -15.63 -0.95 -28.30
C VAL A 358 -14.81 -1.66 -27.22
N LEU A 359 -15.39 -2.65 -26.53
CA LEU A 359 -14.72 -3.42 -25.50
C LEU A 359 -13.61 -4.30 -26.11
N ALA A 360 -13.86 -4.91 -27.27
CA ALA A 360 -12.86 -5.73 -27.95
C ALA A 360 -11.63 -4.91 -28.36
N ASN A 361 -11.81 -3.76 -29.02
CA ASN A 361 -10.71 -2.88 -29.39
C ASN A 361 -9.97 -2.38 -28.15
N SER A 362 -10.70 -1.98 -27.11
CA SER A 362 -10.12 -1.49 -25.86
C SER A 362 -9.27 -2.55 -25.12
N ILE A 363 -9.66 -3.82 -25.16
CA ILE A 363 -8.84 -4.95 -24.65
C ILE A 363 -7.63 -5.17 -25.56
N ASN A 364 -7.84 -5.16 -26.88
CA ASN A 364 -6.78 -5.36 -27.88
C ASN A 364 -5.74 -4.23 -27.87
N ASP A 365 -6.07 -2.99 -27.53
CA ASP A 365 -5.09 -1.90 -27.41
C ASP A 365 -4.05 -2.15 -26.31
N ARG A 366 -4.34 -3.09 -25.38
CA ARG A 366 -3.47 -3.46 -24.25
C ARG A 366 -2.99 -4.90 -24.32
N GLN A 367 -2.68 -5.41 -25.52
CA GLN A 367 -2.28 -6.81 -25.71
C GLN A 367 -1.14 -7.25 -24.78
N GLN A 368 -0.10 -6.43 -24.63
CA GLN A 368 1.05 -6.76 -23.78
C GLN A 368 0.64 -6.98 -22.32
N GLN A 369 -0.28 -6.16 -21.81
CA GLN A 369 -0.79 -6.26 -20.44
C GLN A 369 -1.58 -7.55 -20.23
N VAL A 370 -2.37 -7.96 -21.22
CA VAL A 370 -3.16 -9.22 -21.18
C VAL A 370 -2.23 -10.44 -21.25
N SER A 371 -1.30 -10.45 -22.21
CA SER A 371 -0.38 -11.56 -22.48
C SER A 371 0.62 -11.84 -21.35
N GLN A 372 0.88 -10.88 -20.45
CA GLN A 372 1.69 -11.13 -19.25
C GLN A 372 1.05 -12.14 -18.30
N THR A 373 -0.28 -12.22 -18.26
CA THR A 373 -1.01 -13.12 -17.33
C THR A 373 -1.66 -14.27 -18.07
N VAL A 374 -2.27 -14.02 -19.23
CA VAL A 374 -2.95 -15.04 -20.02
C VAL A 374 -1.91 -15.75 -20.88
N LYS A 375 -1.44 -16.91 -20.40
CA LYS A 375 -0.56 -17.79 -21.16
C LYS A 375 -1.36 -18.54 -22.23
N GLY A 376 -0.89 -18.51 -23.48
CA GLY A 376 -1.53 -19.15 -24.62
C GLY A 376 -2.04 -18.14 -25.66
N ARG A 377 -2.67 -18.64 -26.72
CA ARG A 377 -3.30 -17.77 -27.72
C ARG A 377 -4.55 -17.16 -27.10
N TRP A 378 -4.77 -15.86 -27.33
CA TRP A 378 -6.05 -15.25 -27.04
C TRP A 378 -6.53 -14.43 -28.22
N THR A 379 -7.82 -14.50 -28.54
CA THR A 379 -8.36 -13.91 -29.78
C THR A 379 -9.81 -13.47 -29.59
N HIS A 380 -10.13 -12.27 -30.09
CA HIS A 380 -11.52 -11.82 -30.22
C HIS A 380 -12.17 -12.52 -31.41
N GLY A 381 -13.32 -13.15 -31.18
CA GLY A 381 -14.06 -13.86 -32.20
C GLY A 381 -14.71 -15.14 -31.69
N PRO A 382 -15.49 -15.81 -32.54
CA PRO A 382 -16.11 -17.08 -32.19
C PRO A 382 -15.05 -18.16 -31.99
N VAL A 383 -15.41 -19.18 -31.21
CA VAL A 383 -14.62 -20.40 -31.09
C VAL A 383 -14.50 -21.06 -32.48
N PRO A 384 -13.28 -21.42 -32.95
CA PRO A 384 -13.11 -22.05 -34.25
C PRO A 384 -13.90 -23.36 -34.38
N GLU A 385 -14.44 -23.63 -35.57
CA GLU A 385 -15.10 -24.92 -35.86
C GLU A 385 -14.10 -26.08 -35.63
N GLY A 386 -14.51 -27.06 -34.84
CA GLY A 386 -13.66 -28.21 -34.47
C GLY A 386 -12.77 -28.00 -33.24
N ALA A 387 -12.76 -26.82 -32.61
CA ALA A 387 -12.05 -26.63 -31.35
C ALA A 387 -12.75 -27.37 -30.19
N GLN A 388 -11.97 -28.07 -29.36
CA GLN A 388 -12.51 -28.74 -28.18
C GLN A 388 -12.70 -27.73 -27.03
N LEU A 389 -13.95 -27.37 -26.76
CA LEU A 389 -14.32 -26.50 -25.65
C LEU A 389 -13.99 -27.17 -24.30
N VAL A 390 -13.29 -26.43 -23.44
CA VAL A 390 -12.93 -26.82 -22.08
C VAL A 390 -13.89 -26.18 -21.07
N ALA A 391 -14.13 -24.88 -21.21
CA ALA A 391 -15.03 -24.13 -20.35
C ALA A 391 -15.51 -22.85 -21.05
N SER A 392 -16.66 -22.32 -20.65
CA SER A 392 -17.14 -21.02 -21.10
C SER A 392 -17.96 -20.33 -20.02
N GLU A 393 -17.88 -19.01 -19.95
CA GLU A 393 -18.65 -18.21 -18.98
C GLU A 393 -19.00 -16.84 -19.56
N GLU A 394 -20.21 -16.36 -19.28
CA GLU A 394 -20.67 -15.02 -19.64
C GLU A 394 -20.44 -14.07 -18.46
N HIS A 395 -19.97 -12.88 -18.78
CA HIS A 395 -19.58 -11.85 -17.84
C HIS A 395 -19.97 -10.46 -18.37
N GLU A 396 -19.75 -9.47 -17.51
CA GLU A 396 -20.00 -8.07 -17.82
C GLU A 396 -18.79 -7.22 -17.44
N ILE A 397 -18.42 -6.29 -18.32
CA ILE A 397 -17.40 -5.27 -18.11
C ILE A 397 -18.00 -3.95 -18.61
N ASP A 398 -18.10 -2.94 -17.74
CA ASP A 398 -18.62 -1.61 -18.13
C ASP A 398 -20.02 -1.67 -18.76
N ASP A 399 -20.91 -2.46 -18.16
CA ASP A 399 -22.26 -2.73 -18.66
C ASP A 399 -22.32 -3.36 -20.07
N LYS A 400 -21.17 -3.87 -20.56
CA LYS A 400 -21.04 -4.57 -21.84
C LYS A 400 -20.82 -6.05 -21.62
N LYS A 401 -21.50 -6.85 -22.45
CA LYS A 401 -21.40 -8.30 -22.41
C LYS A 401 -20.04 -8.77 -22.90
N LEU A 402 -19.46 -9.70 -22.15
CA LEU A 402 -18.24 -10.42 -22.49
C LEU A 402 -18.49 -11.91 -22.29
N THR A 403 -18.32 -12.71 -23.33
CA THR A 403 -18.30 -14.18 -23.20
C THR A 403 -16.87 -14.66 -23.40
N VAL A 404 -16.38 -15.47 -22.48
CA VAL A 404 -15.02 -16.04 -22.53
C VAL A 404 -15.13 -17.55 -22.72
N PHE A 405 -14.30 -18.10 -23.61
CA PHE A 405 -14.23 -19.50 -23.96
C PHE A 405 -12.80 -20.00 -23.82
N PHE A 406 -12.63 -21.14 -23.17
CA PHE A 406 -11.37 -21.88 -23.15
C PHE A 406 -11.47 -23.07 -24.06
N THR A 407 -10.47 -23.27 -24.92
CA THR A 407 -10.32 -24.49 -25.70
C THR A 407 -8.99 -25.15 -25.41
N LYS A 408 -8.87 -26.43 -25.75
CA LYS A 408 -7.55 -27.04 -25.80
C LYS A 408 -6.67 -26.31 -26.81
N PRO A 409 -5.35 -26.20 -26.56
CA PRO A 409 -4.42 -25.61 -27.51
C PRO A 409 -4.54 -26.30 -28.87
N GLN A 410 -4.77 -25.54 -29.93
CA GLN A 410 -4.66 -26.03 -31.30
C GLN A 410 -3.18 -26.08 -31.69
N ALA A 411 -2.76 -27.17 -32.34
CA ALA A 411 -1.37 -27.41 -32.76
C ALA A 411 -0.91 -26.48 -33.89
#